data_AF-A0A842J3D5-F1
#
_entry.id   AF-A0A842J3D5-F1
#
_cell.length_a   1.000
_cell.length_b   1.000
_cell.length_c   1.000
_cell.angle_alpha   90.00
_cell.angle_beta   90.00
_cell.angle_gamma   90.00
#
_symmetry.space_group_name_H-M   'P 1'
#
loop_
_entity.id
_entity.type
_entity.pdbx_description
1 polymer ?
#
loop_
_entity_poly.entity_id
_entity_poly.type
_entity_poly.pdbx_seq_one_letter_code
_entity_poly.pdbx_strand_id
1 'polypeptide(L)' 'MENTKRLRVSGVKYRKSQNKIKQRYKKLESLVYINFNLTNKDLAEKIGVSENEFYRGKYNLLANSLRDKYKQQSLF' A
#
# COMPACT_ATOMS: atom_id res chain seq x y z
N MET A 1 -14.56 41.98 -7.18
CA MET A 1 -13.95 40.68 -7.54
C MET A 1 -14.28 39.71 -6.42
N GLU A 2 -15.32 38.89 -6.61
CA GLU A 2 -15.70 37.87 -5.63
C GLU A 2 -14.65 36.76 -5.59
N ASN A 3 -13.99 36.62 -4.44
CA ASN A 3 -13.15 35.47 -4.15
C ASN A 3 -14.05 34.26 -3.89
N THR A 4 -14.45 33.54 -4.94
CA THR A 4 -15.09 32.23 -4.81
C THR A 4 -14.06 31.23 -4.27
N LYS A 5 -13.93 31.20 -2.94
CA LYS A 5 -13.17 30.18 -2.21
C LYS A 5 -13.84 28.84 -2.54
N ARG A 6 -13.22 28.03 -3.41
CA ARG A 6 -13.69 26.66 -3.70
C ARG A 6 -13.71 25.89 -2.38
N LEU A 7 -14.88 25.74 -1.77
CA LEU A 7 -15.10 24.87 -0.62
C LEU A 7 -14.77 23.45 -1.07
N ARG A 8 -13.58 22.95 -0.71
CA ARG A 8 -13.32 21.51 -0.80
C ARG A 8 -14.29 20.84 0.15
N VAL A 9 -15.26 20.12 -0.40
CA VAL A 9 -16.10 19.21 0.40
C VAL A 9 -15.15 18.23 1.08
N SER A 10 -15.05 18.34 2.40
CA SER A 10 -14.21 17.45 3.20
C SER A 10 -14.71 16.02 3.00
N GLY A 11 -13.78 15.07 2.85
CA GLY A 11 -14.11 13.65 2.65
C GLY A 11 -14.26 13.17 1.19
N VAL A 12 -14.26 14.06 0.18
CA VAL A 12 -14.25 13.61 -1.23
C VAL A 12 -12.89 13.02 -1.59
N LYS A 13 -12.82 11.68 -1.61
CA LYS A 13 -11.64 10.94 -2.05
C LYS A 13 -11.51 11.02 -3.56
N TYR A 14 -10.44 11.66 -4.04
CA TYR A 14 -10.16 11.75 -5.47
C TYR A 14 -9.93 10.36 -6.09
N ARG A 15 -10.71 10.01 -7.12
CA ARG A 15 -10.65 8.70 -7.81
C ARG A 15 -9.23 8.31 -8.23
N LYS A 16 -8.44 9.25 -8.75
CA LYS A 16 -7.03 9.01 -9.14
C LYS A 16 -6.15 8.59 -7.96
N SER A 17 -6.31 9.25 -6.80
CA SER A 17 -5.57 8.92 -5.58
C SER A 17 -5.94 7.51 -5.07
N GLN A 18 -7.24 7.18 -5.06
CA GLN A 18 -7.71 5.86 -4.66
C GLN A 18 -7.19 4.75 -5.58
N ASN A 19 -7.16 5.00 -6.91
CA ASN A 19 -6.62 4.04 -7.86
C ASN A 19 -5.12 3.78 -7.63
N LYS A 20 -4.33 4.83 -7.35
CA LYS A 20 -2.90 4.70 -7.03
C LYS A 20 -2.68 3.83 -5.79
N ILE A 21 -3.49 4.04 -4.75
CA ILE A 21 -3.44 3.23 -3.52
C ILE A 21 -3.77 1.76 -3.83
N LYS A 22 -4.86 1.50 -4.56
CA LYS A 22 -5.24 0.14 -4.96
C LYS A 22 -4.14 -0.57 -5.78
N GLN A 23 -3.50 0.14 -6.71
CA GLN A 23 -2.39 -0.41 -7.49
C GLN A 23 -1.19 -0.77 -6.62
N ARG A 24 -0.85 0.07 -5.63
CA ARG A 24 0.22 -0.22 -4.67
C ARG A 24 -0.08 -1.47 -3.84
N TYR A 25 -1.31 -1.63 -3.36
CA TYR A 25 -1.72 -2.84 -2.64
C TYR A 25 -1.63 -4.10 -3.51
N LYS A 26 -2.14 -4.07 -4.74
CA LYS A 26 -1.99 -5.19 -5.68
C LYS A 26 -0.52 -5.54 -5.95
N LYS A 27 0.32 -4.52 -6.13
CA LYS A 27 1.76 -4.72 -6.33
C LYS A 27 2.39 -5.36 -5.09
N LEU A 28 2.05 -4.91 -3.89
CA LEU A 28 2.51 -5.51 -2.65
C LEU A 28 2.11 -6.99 -2.56
N GLU A 29 0.86 -7.33 -2.84
CA GLU A 29 0.36 -8.70 -2.85
C GLU A 29 1.16 -9.59 -3.80
N SER A 30 1.40 -9.13 -5.03
CA SER A 30 2.21 -9.87 -6.01
C SER A 30 3.66 -10.07 -5.55
N LEU A 31 4.27 -9.06 -4.94
CA LEU A 31 5.66 -9.13 -4.48
C LEU A 31 5.83 -10.13 -3.35
N VAL A 32 4.91 -10.11 -2.38
CA VAL A 32 4.94 -11.04 -1.24
C VAL A 32 4.59 -12.46 -1.67
N TYR A 33 3.72 -12.64 -2.67
CA TYR A 33 3.43 -13.95 -3.25
C TYR A 33 4.65 -14.56 -3.96
N ILE A 34 5.36 -13.75 -4.77
CA ILE A 34 6.57 -14.22 -5.48
C ILE A 34 7.70 -14.52 -4.50
N ASN A 35 7.90 -13.67 -3.49
CA ASN A 35 8.95 -13.84 -2.51
C ASN A 35 8.52 -13.28 -1.14
N PHE A 36 8.07 -14.17 -0.27
CA PHE A 36 7.64 -13.81 1.08
C PHE A 36 8.82 -13.44 2.02
N ASN A 37 10.07 -13.75 1.64
CA ASN A 37 11.27 -13.40 2.41
C ASN A 37 11.77 -11.97 2.18
N LEU A 38 11.16 -11.21 1.24
CA LEU A 38 11.51 -9.80 1.03
C LEU A 38 11.34 -8.99 2.31
N THR A 39 12.27 -8.08 2.61
CA THR A 39 12.15 -7.21 3.77
C THR A 39 11.13 -6.10 3.55
N ASN A 40 10.65 -5.47 4.62
CA ASN A 40 9.73 -4.32 4.50
C ASN A 40 10.36 -3.16 3.73
N LYS A 41 11.68 -2.99 3.83
CA LYS A 41 12.43 -1.96 3.10
C LYS A 41 12.41 -2.23 1.60
N ASP A 42 12.66 -3.47 1.19
CA ASP A 42 12.62 -3.88 -0.22
C ASP A 42 11.20 -3.74 -0.80
N LEU A 43 10.18 -4.10 -0.01
CA LEU A 43 8.79 -3.93 -0.42
C LEU A 43 8.43 -2.46 -0.59
N ALA A 44 8.83 -1.58 0.33
CA ALA A 44 8.58 -0.15 0.25
C ALA A 44 9.21 0.47 -1.01
N GLU A 45 10.46 0.13 -1.30
CA GLU A 45 11.18 0.56 -2.49
C GLU A 45 10.47 0.08 -3.77
N LYS A 46 10.14 -1.22 -3.84
CA LYS A 46 9.50 -1.81 -5.02
C LYS A 46 8.09 -1.26 -5.27
N ILE A 47 7.32 -0.90 -4.23
CA ILE A 47 6.00 -0.26 -4.40
C ILE A 47 6.07 1.26 -4.60
N GLY A 48 7.25 1.87 -4.47
CA GLY A 48 7.48 3.30 -4.67
C GLY A 48 6.84 4.16 -3.58
N VAL A 49 7.04 3.78 -2.31
CA VAL A 49 6.69 4.58 -1.14
C VAL A 49 7.91 4.75 -0.25
N SER A 50 7.94 5.82 0.55
CA SER A 50 8.95 5.94 1.59
C SER A 50 8.72 4.90 2.68
N GLU A 51 9.77 4.54 3.40
CA GLU A 51 9.69 3.63 4.54
C GLU A 51 8.69 4.13 5.60
N ASN A 52 8.70 5.44 5.88
CA ASN A 52 7.72 6.06 6.78
C ASN A 52 6.27 5.93 6.27
N GLU A 53 6.03 6.11 4.97
CA GLU A 53 4.70 5.90 4.37
C GLU A 53 4.30 4.42 4.41
N PHE A 54 5.26 3.49 4.29
CA PHE A 54 5.02 2.06 4.38
C PHE A 54 4.45 1.67 5.75
N TYR A 55 5.07 2.15 6.83
CA TYR A 55 4.63 1.89 8.20
C TYR A 55 3.36 2.67 8.57
N ARG A 56 3.24 3.94 8.18
CA ARG A 56 2.03 4.74 8.46
C ARG A 56 0.80 4.27 7.66
N GLY A 57 1.00 3.84 6.43
CA GLY A 57 -0.05 3.47 5.48
C GLY A 57 -0.62 2.06 5.64
N LYS A 58 -0.26 1.35 6.73
CA LYS A 58 -0.67 -0.05 7.00
C LYS A 58 -0.22 -1.06 5.94
N TYR A 59 0.76 -0.72 5.09
CA TYR A 59 1.32 -1.66 4.12
C TYR A 59 2.13 -2.76 4.83
N ASN A 60 2.79 -2.43 5.94
CA ASN A 60 3.48 -3.39 6.81
C ASN A 60 2.57 -4.49 7.36
N LEU A 61 1.36 -4.12 7.81
CA LEU A 61 0.40 -5.07 8.37
C LEU A 61 -0.08 -6.05 7.30
N LEU A 62 -0.36 -5.55 6.09
CA LEU A 62 -0.73 -6.40 4.96
C LEU A 62 0.43 -7.29 4.51
N ALA A 63 1.64 -6.76 4.43
CA ALA A 63 2.82 -7.56 4.08
C ALA A 63 3.02 -8.70 5.09
N ASN A 64 2.92 -8.42 6.39
CA ASN A 64 3.06 -9.44 7.43
C ASN A 64 1.95 -10.50 7.34
N SER A 65 0.69 -10.11 7.19
CA SER A 65 -0.41 -11.07 7.07
C SER A 65 -0.30 -11.96 5.83
N LEU A 66 0.17 -11.41 4.70
CA LEU A 66 0.43 -12.17 3.49
C LEU A 66 1.61 -13.14 3.67
N ARG A 67 2.69 -12.72 4.34
CA ARG A 67 3.81 -13.60 4.65
C ARG A 67 3.39 -14.78 5.51
N ASP A 68 2.61 -14.53 6.58
CA ASP A 68 2.12 -15.58 7.45
C ASP A 68 1.23 -16.58 6.68
N LYS A 69 0.35 -16.07 5.82
CA LYS A 69 -0.51 -16.89 4.96
C LYS A 69 0.30 -17.76 4.01
N TYR A 70 1.28 -17.20 3.29
CA TYR A 70 2.06 -17.97 2.32
C TYR A 70 3.06 -18.91 2.98
N LYS A 71 3.57 -18.54 4.15
CA LYS A 71 4.40 -19.45 4.97
C LYS A 71 3.61 -20.67 5.41
N GLN A 72 2.36 -20.49 5.83
CA GLN A 72 1.46 -21.61 6.15
C GLN A 72 1.15 -22.48 4.92
N GLN A 73 0.94 -21.87 3.75
CA GLN A 73 0.70 -22.61 2.50
C GLN A 73 1.93 -23.38 2.01
N SER A 74 3.14 -22.91 2.28
CA SER A 74 4.38 -23.60 1.91
C SER A 74 4.72 -24.80 2.81
N LEU A 75 4.00 -24.99 3.92
CA LEU A 75 4.22 -26.08 4.88
C LEU A 75 3.39 -27.34 4.59
N PHE A 76 2.56 -27.32 3.55
CA PHE A 76 1.71 -28.42 3.09
C PHE A 76 1.87 -28.62 1.58
#